data_AF-A0A7S1WNI0-F1
#
_entry.id   AF-A0A7S1WNI0-F1
#
_cell.length_a   1.000
_cell.length_b   1.000
_cell.length_c   1.000
_cell.angle_alpha   90.00
_cell.angle_beta   90.00
_cell.angle_gamma   90.00
#
_symmetry.space_group_name_H-M   'P 1'
#
loop_
_entity.id
_entity.type
_entity.pdbx_description
1 polymer ?
#
loop_
_entity_poly.entity_id
_entity_poly.type
_entity_poly.pdbx_seq_one_letter_code
_entity_poly.pdbx_strand_id
1 'polypeptide(L)'
;AGYPAAGAAAREGESLTPPLAPRGQRRDPSLVELQECQVGGRRSEGPSSPHWRWKATLRSHLEAVWCVACDEDALLSGGEDAVIKAWDTSASRRPSFDPQQLEDAEPYAACRGHVGAVLALARNPEERGVFFSAGQDALIRAWRLLPRHE
;
A
#
# COMPACT_ATOMS: atom_id res chain seq x y z
N ALA A 1 -29.15 -45.05 -26.73
CA ALA A 1 -29.26 -45.86 -25.50
C ALA A 1 -29.22 -44.90 -24.31
N GLY A 2 -30.28 -44.59 -23.56
CA GLY A 2 -31.59 -45.23 -23.46
C GLY A 2 -31.76 -46.02 -22.16
N TYR A 3 -31.96 -45.30 -21.04
CA TYR A 3 -32.77 -45.64 -19.83
C TYR A 3 -32.42 -46.90 -18.98
N PRO A 4 -33.01 -47.14 -17.78
CA PRO A 4 -33.81 -46.27 -16.86
C PRO A 4 -33.51 -46.42 -15.33
N ALA A 5 -34.18 -45.56 -14.53
CA ALA A 5 -34.98 -45.76 -13.27
C ALA A 5 -34.65 -46.90 -12.28
N ALA A 6 -35.01 -46.92 -10.98
CA ALA A 6 -35.98 -46.27 -10.09
C ALA A 6 -35.45 -46.51 -8.64
N GLY A 7 -35.88 -45.93 -7.52
CA GLY A 7 -37.23 -45.73 -7.00
C GLY A 7 -37.27 -46.19 -5.52
N ALA A 8 -38.26 -45.66 -4.77
CA ALA A 8 -38.66 -45.94 -3.37
C ALA A 8 -37.90 -45.17 -2.26
N ALA A 9 -38.46 -44.22 -1.48
CA ALA A 9 -39.76 -44.03 -0.79
C ALA A 9 -39.84 -44.69 0.60
N ALA A 10 -39.77 -43.86 1.65
CA ALA A 10 -40.38 -44.00 2.99
C ALA A 10 -40.19 -42.65 3.73
N ARG A 11 -41.19 -41.77 3.80
CA ARG A 11 -42.29 -41.64 4.78
C ARG A 11 -41.86 -41.26 6.22
N GLU A 12 -42.15 -39.98 6.50
CA GLU A 12 -42.78 -39.38 7.68
C GLU A 12 -42.13 -39.51 9.07
N GLY A 13 -41.86 -38.33 9.64
CA GLY A 13 -41.63 -38.06 11.06
C GLY A 13 -41.64 -36.56 11.29
N GLU A 14 -42.79 -36.02 11.70
CA GLU A 14 -43.00 -34.61 12.03
C GLU A 14 -42.18 -34.19 13.26
N SER A 15 -41.50 -33.04 13.22
CA SER A 15 -41.14 -32.30 14.44
C SER A 15 -40.96 -30.80 14.18
N LEU A 16 -41.91 -30.03 14.71
CA LEU A 16 -41.98 -28.60 15.03
C LEU A 16 -40.69 -27.76 14.81
N THR A 17 -40.71 -26.85 13.84
CA THR A 17 -39.66 -25.84 13.60
C THR A 17 -40.09 -24.44 14.08
N PRO A 18 -39.33 -23.76 14.95
CA PRO A 18 -39.27 -22.29 14.98
C PRO A 18 -38.27 -21.76 13.93
N PRO A 19 -38.46 -20.54 13.38
CA PRO A 19 -37.69 -20.06 12.24
C PRO A 19 -36.27 -19.63 12.64
N LEU A 20 -35.26 -20.27 12.05
CA LEU A 20 -33.86 -19.86 12.13
C LEU A 20 -33.53 -18.89 10.98
N ALA A 21 -32.99 -17.74 11.38
CA ALA A 21 -32.53 -16.62 10.56
C ALA A 21 -31.48 -17.03 9.49
N PRO A 22 -31.33 -16.24 8.40
CA PRO A 22 -30.63 -16.67 7.19
C PRO A 22 -29.14 -16.93 7.39
N ARG A 23 -28.71 -18.01 6.73
CA ARG A 23 -27.35 -18.56 6.68
C ARG A 23 -26.32 -17.50 6.28
N GLY A 24 -25.29 -17.40 7.12
CA GLY A 24 -24.15 -16.53 6.95
C GLY A 24 -23.43 -16.73 5.61
N GLN A 25 -23.04 -15.60 5.03
CA GLN A 25 -22.04 -15.53 3.98
C GLN A 25 -20.75 -16.21 4.45
N ARG A 26 -20.25 -17.14 3.64
CA ARG A 26 -18.86 -17.60 3.70
C ARG A 26 -17.95 -16.38 3.53
N ARG A 27 -17.21 -16.01 4.58
CA ARG A 27 -15.94 -15.31 4.46
C ARG A 27 -14.85 -16.32 4.79
N ASP A 28 -14.05 -16.67 3.79
CA ASP A 28 -12.75 -17.32 3.98
C ASP A 28 -11.69 -16.22 4.29
N PRO A 29 -10.48 -16.58 4.77
CA PRO A 29 -9.93 -16.18 6.05
C PRO A 29 -8.83 -15.12 5.88
N SER A 30 -8.17 -14.75 6.99
CA SER A 30 -6.97 -13.88 7.05
C SER A 30 -7.19 -12.36 7.05
N LEU A 31 -8.27 -11.88 7.66
CA LEU A 31 -8.25 -10.57 8.31
C LEU A 31 -7.89 -10.81 9.77
N VAL A 32 -6.66 -10.47 10.14
CA VAL A 32 -6.27 -10.34 11.54
C VAL A 32 -7.00 -9.11 12.05
N GLU A 33 -8.19 -9.31 12.63
CA GLU A 33 -8.85 -8.30 13.44
C GLU A 33 -7.92 -8.06 14.64
N LEU A 34 -7.17 -6.97 14.60
CA LEU A 34 -6.34 -6.55 15.71
C LEU A 34 -7.27 -6.25 16.88
N GLN A 35 -7.34 -7.19 17.81
CA GLN A 35 -8.17 -7.09 19.00
C GLN A 35 -7.69 -5.93 19.85
N GLU A 36 -8.51 -4.88 19.95
CA GLU A 36 -8.27 -3.74 20.83
C GLU A 36 -8.22 -4.22 22.28
N CYS A 37 -7.12 -3.92 22.98
CA CYS A 37 -6.97 -4.19 24.41
C CYS A 37 -8.01 -3.38 25.19
N GLN A 38 -9.05 -4.03 25.71
CA GLN A 38 -9.97 -3.42 26.66
C GLN A 38 -9.30 -3.28 28.03
N VAL A 39 -8.90 -2.07 28.36
CA VAL A 39 -8.45 -1.72 29.73
C VAL A 39 -9.67 -1.25 30.52
N GLY A 40 -10.09 -2.10 31.47
CA GLY A 40 -11.06 -1.70 32.49
C GLY A 40 -10.39 -0.87 33.59
N GLY A 41 -10.91 0.32 33.87
CA GLY A 41 -10.58 1.08 35.09
C GLY A 41 -10.60 2.61 34.96
N ARG A 42 -11.66 3.22 35.52
CA ARG A 42 -11.94 4.64 35.89
C ARG A 42 -10.94 5.77 35.44
N ARG A 43 -11.51 6.71 34.66
CA ARG A 43 -10.96 7.95 34.02
C ARG A 43 -10.11 8.81 34.98
N SER A 44 -9.01 9.45 34.59
CA SER A 44 -8.83 10.39 33.47
C SER A 44 -7.35 10.52 33.04
N GLU A 45 -7.12 10.92 31.78
CA GLU A 45 -5.87 10.82 30.99
C GLU A 45 -5.82 9.50 30.22
N GLY A 46 -6.60 9.45 29.13
CA GLY A 46 -6.52 8.33 28.18
C GLY A 46 -5.11 8.24 27.60
N PRO A 47 -4.66 7.05 27.17
CA PRO A 47 -3.38 6.94 26.48
C PRO A 47 -3.39 7.95 25.34
N SER A 48 -2.39 8.85 25.34
CA SER A 48 -2.22 9.82 24.27
C SER A 48 -2.32 9.08 22.96
N SER A 49 -3.23 9.53 22.10
CA SER A 49 -3.47 8.90 20.81
C SER A 49 -2.12 8.71 20.12
N PRO A 50 -1.86 7.58 19.47
CA PRO A 50 -0.65 7.46 18.67
C PRO A 50 -0.57 8.67 17.73
N HIS A 51 0.49 9.47 17.88
CA HIS A 51 0.66 10.72 17.12
C HIS A 51 1.07 10.47 15.66
N TRP A 52 1.10 9.20 15.24
CA TRP A 52 1.43 8.78 13.90
C TRP A 52 0.15 8.34 13.18
N ARG A 53 -0.05 8.90 11.98
CA ARG A 53 -1.10 8.51 11.04
C ARG A 53 -0.52 8.65 9.64
N TRP A 54 -0.63 7.61 8.82
CA TRP A 54 -0.28 7.71 7.41
C TRP A 54 -1.21 8.73 6.74
N LYS A 55 -0.65 9.57 5.86
CA LYS A 55 -1.39 10.67 5.23
C LYS A 55 -1.96 10.28 3.87
N ALA A 56 -1.18 9.58 3.05
CA ALA A 56 -1.56 9.20 1.70
C ALA A 56 -0.74 7.98 1.24
N THR A 57 -1.19 7.35 0.15
CA THR A 57 -0.49 6.22 -0.49
C THR A 57 -0.16 6.57 -1.95
N LEU A 58 1.12 6.54 -2.31
CA LEU A 58 1.59 6.76 -3.68
C LEU A 58 1.57 5.43 -4.45
N ARG A 59 0.73 5.31 -5.49
CA ARG A 59 0.49 4.05 -6.22
C ARG A 59 0.98 4.16 -7.65
N SER A 60 2.11 3.52 -7.97
CA SER A 60 2.61 3.49 -9.36
C SER A 60 3.71 2.44 -9.60
N HIS A 61 4.44 2.01 -8.57
CA HIS A 61 5.37 0.87 -8.71
C HIS A 61 4.58 -0.41 -9.03
N LEU A 62 5.16 -1.22 -9.92
CA LEU A 62 4.53 -2.46 -10.37
C LEU A 62 4.89 -3.66 -9.49
N GLU A 63 5.96 -3.51 -8.70
CA GLU A 63 6.51 -4.54 -7.82
C GLU A 63 6.90 -3.90 -6.46
N ALA A 64 7.54 -4.68 -5.59
CA ALA A 64 7.97 -4.22 -4.26
C ALA A 64 8.85 -2.96 -4.32
N VAL A 65 8.64 -2.05 -3.38
CA VAL A 65 9.48 -0.86 -3.19
C VAL A 65 10.53 -1.15 -2.13
N TRP A 66 11.81 -1.02 -2.49
CA TRP A 66 12.93 -1.37 -1.62
C TRP A 66 13.55 -0.16 -0.94
N CYS A 67 13.51 1.00 -1.58
CA CYS A 67 14.16 2.19 -1.06
C CYS A 67 13.38 3.46 -1.39
N VAL A 68 13.53 4.45 -0.52
CA VAL A 68 13.01 5.80 -0.69
C VAL A 68 14.05 6.83 -0.28
N ALA A 69 14.07 7.97 -0.94
CA ALA A 69 14.89 9.12 -0.55
C ALA A 69 14.05 10.40 -0.69
N CYS A 70 14.07 11.25 0.33
CA CYS A 70 13.33 12.50 0.32
C CYS A 70 14.31 13.66 0.07
N ASP A 71 14.06 14.42 -0.99
CA ASP A 71 14.62 15.75 -1.20
C ASP A 71 13.60 16.81 -0.78
N GLU A 72 13.94 18.09 -0.86
CA GLU A 72 13.05 19.17 -0.45
C GLU A 72 11.66 19.07 -1.13
N ASP A 73 11.60 19.06 -2.45
CA ASP A 73 10.32 19.09 -3.19
C ASP A 73 9.95 17.77 -3.86
N ALA A 74 10.79 16.75 -3.71
CA ALA A 74 10.61 15.49 -4.39
C ALA A 74 10.86 14.31 -3.45
N LEU A 75 9.97 13.33 -3.54
CA LEU A 75 10.23 11.99 -3.02
C LEU A 75 10.74 11.13 -4.17
N LEU A 76 11.77 10.34 -3.93
CA LEU A 76 12.29 9.31 -4.83
C LEU A 76 11.96 7.95 -4.24
N SER A 77 11.55 7.01 -5.09
CA SER A 77 11.34 5.61 -4.72
C SER A 77 11.96 4.69 -5.76
N GLY A 78 12.60 3.61 -5.29
CA GLY A 78 13.20 2.57 -6.12
C GLY A 78 12.65 1.21 -5.73
N GLY A 79 12.38 0.37 -6.72
CA GLY A 79 11.74 -0.93 -6.52
C GLY A 79 12.35 -2.08 -7.30
N GLU A 80 11.72 -3.24 -7.13
CA GLU A 80 12.02 -4.49 -7.85
C GLU A 80 11.73 -4.36 -9.35
N ASP A 81 10.86 -3.43 -9.74
CA ASP A 81 10.55 -3.13 -11.15
C ASP A 81 11.71 -2.48 -11.93
N ALA A 82 12.89 -2.35 -11.31
CA ALA A 82 14.10 -1.73 -11.86
C ALA A 82 13.93 -0.24 -12.27
N VAL A 83 12.87 0.41 -11.77
CA VAL A 83 12.56 1.81 -12.05
C VAL A 83 12.73 2.65 -10.78
N ILE A 84 13.22 3.86 -10.97
CA ILE A 84 13.20 4.89 -9.92
C ILE A 84 12.11 5.89 -10.29
N LYS A 85 11.13 6.09 -9.42
CA LYS A 85 10.05 7.05 -9.60
C LYS A 85 10.31 8.28 -8.74
N ALA A 86 10.07 9.45 -9.32
CA ALA A 86 10.11 10.71 -8.60
C ALA A 86 8.68 11.25 -8.47
N TRP A 87 8.32 11.71 -7.28
CA TRP A 87 6.98 12.16 -6.91
C TRP A 87 7.01 13.62 -6.47
N ASP A 88 5.94 14.36 -6.74
CA ASP A 88 5.79 15.70 -6.18
C ASP A 88 5.39 15.62 -4.72
N THR A 89 6.20 16.21 -3.86
CA THR A 89 5.83 16.38 -2.46
C THR A 89 5.91 17.84 -2.01
N SER A 90 6.08 18.79 -2.95
CA SER A 90 6.12 20.22 -2.65
C SER A 90 4.83 20.71 -1.98
N ALA A 91 3.67 20.24 -2.47
CA ALA A 91 2.36 20.56 -1.90
C ALA A 91 2.20 20.08 -0.46
N SER A 92 2.83 18.95 -0.10
CA SER A 92 2.70 18.32 1.22
C SER A 92 3.26 19.15 2.38
N ARG A 93 4.08 20.16 2.07
CA ARG A 93 4.67 21.08 3.06
C ARG A 93 3.77 22.25 3.40
N ARG A 94 2.69 22.48 2.64
CA ARG A 94 1.75 23.56 2.92
C ARG A 94 0.90 23.20 4.16
N PRO A 95 0.64 24.15 5.08
CA PRO A 95 -0.16 23.87 6.27
C PRO A 95 -1.58 23.38 5.96
N SER A 96 -2.13 23.83 4.82
CA SER A 96 -3.45 23.48 4.33
C SER A 96 -3.44 22.31 3.33
N PHE A 97 -2.37 21.51 3.31
CA PHE A 97 -2.28 20.39 2.39
C PHE A 97 -3.36 19.36 2.66
N ASP A 98 -4.17 19.08 1.65
CA ASP A 98 -5.11 17.97 1.67
C ASP A 98 -4.38 16.68 1.26
N PRO A 99 -4.23 15.69 2.16
CA PRO A 99 -3.56 14.44 1.84
C PRO A 99 -4.17 13.68 0.66
N GLN A 100 -5.46 13.90 0.37
CA GLN A 100 -6.14 13.28 -0.77
C GLN A 100 -5.46 13.67 -2.10
N GLN A 101 -4.83 14.85 -2.18
CA GLN A 101 -4.08 15.29 -3.37
C GLN A 101 -2.91 14.38 -3.74
N LEU A 102 -2.40 13.60 -2.77
CA LEU A 102 -1.30 12.67 -3.02
C LEU A 102 -1.77 11.25 -3.35
N GLU A 103 -3.02 10.89 -3.05
CA GLU A 103 -3.50 9.52 -3.27
C GLU A 103 -3.52 9.14 -4.76
N ASP A 104 -3.84 10.12 -5.60
CA ASP A 104 -3.88 9.98 -7.06
C ASP A 104 -2.67 10.67 -7.75
N ALA A 105 -1.62 11.01 -6.98
CA ALA A 105 -0.45 11.66 -7.55
C ALA A 105 0.37 10.68 -8.40
N GLU A 106 0.51 11.00 -9.68
CA GLU A 106 1.40 10.28 -10.59
C GLU A 106 2.86 10.73 -10.40
N PRO A 107 3.85 9.83 -10.60
CA PRO A 107 5.24 10.21 -10.61
C PRO A 107 5.52 11.10 -11.84
N TYR A 108 6.17 12.23 -11.62
CA TYR A 108 6.51 13.18 -12.69
C TYR A 108 7.73 12.73 -13.50
N ALA A 109 8.53 11.82 -12.97
CA ALA A 109 9.65 11.23 -13.67
C ALA A 109 9.79 9.74 -13.33
N ALA A 110 10.21 8.97 -14.32
CA ALA A 110 10.56 7.55 -14.19
C ALA A 110 11.96 7.34 -14.77
N CYS A 111 12.96 7.26 -13.90
CA CYS A 111 14.35 7.05 -14.29
C CYS A 111 14.57 5.56 -14.53
N ARG A 112 14.81 5.20 -15.79
CA ARG A 112 15.09 3.84 -16.23
C ARG A 112 16.55 3.70 -16.58
N GLY A 113 17.15 2.57 -16.21
CA GLY A 113 18.53 2.27 -16.57
C GLY A 113 19.12 1.11 -15.79
N HIS A 114 18.64 0.84 -14.56
CA HIS A 114 18.96 -0.41 -13.88
C HIS A 114 18.33 -1.59 -14.62
N VAL A 115 19.05 -2.72 -14.63
CA VAL A 115 18.58 -3.98 -15.23
C VAL A 115 17.95 -4.91 -14.18
N GLY A 116 18.13 -4.60 -12.89
CA GLY A 116 17.53 -5.33 -11.76
C GLY A 116 17.03 -4.38 -10.69
N ALA A 117 16.55 -4.96 -9.58
CA ALA A 117 15.98 -4.23 -8.45
C ALA A 117 16.87 -3.07 -7.99
N VAL A 118 16.24 -1.91 -7.75
CA VAL A 118 16.92 -0.76 -7.15
C VAL A 118 16.83 -0.89 -5.64
N LEU A 119 17.97 -1.17 -5.00
CA LEU A 119 18.04 -1.54 -3.59
C LEU A 119 18.33 -0.36 -2.66
N ALA A 120 18.96 0.70 -3.19
CA ALA A 120 19.28 1.88 -2.40
C ALA A 120 19.21 3.16 -3.24
N LEU A 121 18.84 4.25 -2.57
CA LEU A 121 18.84 5.61 -3.09
C LEU A 121 19.55 6.53 -2.11
N ALA A 122 20.35 7.48 -2.61
CA ALA A 122 21.00 8.50 -1.82
C ALA A 122 20.92 9.85 -2.53
N ARG A 123 20.49 10.90 -1.83
CA ARG A 123 20.47 12.27 -2.39
C ARG A 123 21.83 12.93 -2.25
N ASN A 124 22.16 13.82 -3.18
CA ASN A 124 23.24 14.78 -2.99
C ASN A 124 22.72 15.99 -2.21
N PRO A 125 23.27 16.30 -1.02
CA PRO A 125 22.84 17.48 -0.26
C PRO A 125 23.32 18.81 -0.85
N GLU A 126 24.40 18.80 -1.65
CA GLU A 126 25.02 20.02 -2.21
C GLU A 126 24.38 20.44 -3.54
N GLU A 127 24.01 19.47 -4.38
CA GLU A 127 23.40 19.71 -5.69
C GLU A 127 21.96 19.20 -5.73
N ARG A 128 21.00 20.13 -5.68
CA ARG A 128 19.57 19.81 -5.77
C ARG A 128 19.26 19.05 -7.07
N GLY A 129 18.44 18.00 -6.95
CA GLY A 129 18.06 17.16 -8.07
C GLY A 129 19.13 16.15 -8.50
N VAL A 130 20.33 16.15 -7.90
CA VAL A 130 21.32 15.10 -8.12
C VAL A 130 21.14 14.01 -7.07
N PHE A 131 21.11 12.75 -7.51
CA PHE A 131 20.97 11.61 -6.62
C PHE A 131 21.67 10.38 -7.20
N PHE A 132 21.88 9.39 -6.34
CA PHE A 132 22.53 8.13 -6.67
C PHE A 132 21.61 6.96 -6.37
N SER A 133 21.73 5.91 -7.16
CA SER A 133 21.06 4.64 -6.92
C SER A 133 22.03 3.48 -7.01
N ALA A 134 21.78 2.43 -6.24
CA ALA A 134 22.49 1.15 -6.31
C ALA A 134 21.48 0.01 -6.47
N GLY A 135 21.81 -0.98 -7.29
CA GLY A 135 20.89 -2.06 -7.62
C GLY A 135 21.53 -3.44 -7.68
N GLN A 136 20.67 -4.45 -7.85
CA GLN A 136 21.06 -5.86 -7.97
C GLN A 136 21.88 -6.15 -9.25
N ASP A 137 21.89 -5.23 -10.20
CA ASP A 137 22.72 -5.27 -11.41
C ASP A 137 24.20 -4.93 -11.16
N ALA A 138 24.63 -4.84 -9.89
CA ALA A 138 25.99 -4.51 -9.45
C ALA A 138 26.49 -3.14 -9.95
N LEU A 139 25.57 -2.23 -10.24
CA LEU A 139 25.87 -0.89 -10.74
C LEU A 139 25.39 0.19 -9.75
N ILE A 140 26.19 1.25 -9.66
CA ILE A 140 25.78 2.51 -9.05
C ILE A 140 25.58 3.52 -10.18
N ARG A 141 24.46 4.25 -10.15
CA ARG A 141 24.16 5.27 -11.15
C ARG A 141 23.98 6.62 -10.48
N ALA A 142 24.56 7.64 -11.10
CA ALA A 142 24.30 9.04 -10.77
C ALA A 142 23.24 9.57 -11.72
N TRP A 143 22.29 10.32 -11.17
CA TRP A 143 21.14 10.85 -11.88
C TRP A 143 21.02 12.34 -11.61
N ARG A 144 20.41 13.05 -12.56
CA ARG A 144 20.03 14.44 -12.41
C ARG A 144 18.57 14.59 -12.82
N LEU A 145 17.72 14.97 -11.88
CA LEU A 145 16.34 15.38 -12.14
C LEU A 145 16.38 16.77 -12.74
N LEU A 146 15.68 16.92 -13.86
CA LEU A 146 15.45 18.24 -14.43
C LEU A 146 14.46 19.00 -13.53
N PRO A 147 14.65 20.32 -13.37
CA PRO A 147 13.64 21.17 -12.74
C PRO A 147 12.30 20.98 -13.45
N ARG A 148 11.21 21.00 -12.69
CA ARG A 148 9.89 21.09 -13.31
C ARG A 148 9.72 22.51 -13.82
N HIS A 149 9.49 22.66 -15.10
CA HIS A 149 8.95 23.90 -15.63
C HIS A 149 7.49 23.99 -15.16
N GLU A 150 7.16 25.12 -14.53
CA GLU A 150 5.78 25.51 -14.22
C GLU A 150 4.93 25.66 -15.48
#